data_AF-A0A2J8BCD4-F1
#
_entry.id   AF-A0A2J8BCD4-F1
#
_cell.length_a   1.000
_cell.length_b   1.000
_cell.length_c   1.000
_cell.angle_alpha   90.00
_cell.angle_beta   90.00
_cell.angle_gamma   90.00
#
_symmetry.space_group_name_H-M   'P 1'
#
loop_
_entity.id
_entity.type
_entity.pdbx_description
1 polymer ?
#
loop_
_entity_poly.entity_id
_entity_poly.type
_entity_poly.pdbx_seq_one_letter_code
_entity_poly.pdbx_strand_id
1 'polypeptide(L)'
;MSKRFVYSINNMRGLCMLGVIAIHIGSIALTNPYPNIWLIGILEILSRYSVPAFFFLSAFGLFYNHPLTQSFSYLEYIKKRLKTVLIPYLAWSLFYLLYTATISHQVQLLYPLAILKSLWYGLGMYHLYFLVILLWFYLLMPVWRYLLTYINQYPRFIMPLLFISNVLFNYYSSYIWITPAHSFWHDAIAYRLNYLIFHYLFIFLFGAFVATYWQIVLHWLHQHGKLLCFAQLVTTVGMISAYLGVMHAWHYDPLSAVFTIHQLSPIGMCYTVSTLLFCLYIWECHTFPSFWHTFFQRLGDASYPIYLIHPLFLSMGTGLLNHYHIIPSTRYILLLYVSITLLSYIYASILGKISLPSFLRLCLQGK
;
A
#
# COMPACT_ATOMS: atom_id res chain seq x y z
N MET A 1 -12.28 8.91 22.04
CA MET A 1 -12.08 9.07 20.58
C MET A 1 -13.40 9.56 19.99
N SER A 2 -13.43 10.64 19.18
CA SER A 2 -14.69 11.01 18.54
C SER A 2 -15.07 9.92 17.53
N LYS A 3 -16.35 9.53 17.47
CA LYS A 3 -16.79 8.47 16.55
C LYS A 3 -16.45 8.81 15.10
N ARG A 4 -16.58 10.08 14.71
CA ARG A 4 -16.27 10.63 13.38
C ARG A 4 -14.86 10.30 12.90
N PHE A 5 -13.87 10.44 13.77
CA PHE A 5 -12.47 10.23 13.46
C PHE A 5 -12.11 8.77 13.14
N VAL A 6 -12.65 7.83 13.92
CA VAL A 6 -12.50 6.38 13.65
C VAL A 6 -13.03 6.06 12.26
N TYR A 7 -14.13 6.69 11.87
CA TYR A 7 -14.74 6.47 10.56
C TYR A 7 -13.88 7.00 9.42
N SER A 8 -13.29 8.19 9.51
CA SER A 8 -12.46 8.74 8.43
C SER A 8 -11.24 7.89 8.12
N ILE A 9 -10.52 7.44 9.15
CA ILE A 9 -9.36 6.56 8.99
C ILE A 9 -9.76 5.22 8.36
N ASN A 10 -10.91 4.66 8.77
CA ASN A 10 -11.42 3.43 8.18
C ASN A 10 -11.87 3.62 6.72
N ASN A 11 -12.52 4.74 6.41
CA ASN A 11 -12.92 5.07 5.05
C ASN A 11 -11.70 5.21 4.13
N MET A 12 -10.63 5.84 4.61
CA MET A 12 -9.36 5.91 3.88
C MET A 12 -8.76 4.53 3.64
N ARG A 13 -8.86 3.59 4.59
CA ARG A 13 -8.43 2.20 4.34
C ARG A 13 -9.24 1.55 3.23
N GLY A 14 -10.55 1.77 3.20
CA GLY A 14 -11.43 1.30 2.13
C GLY A 14 -11.02 1.87 0.77
N LEU A 15 -10.78 3.18 0.69
CA LEU A 15 -10.29 3.83 -0.52
C LEU A 15 -8.91 3.29 -0.96
N CYS A 16 -7.98 3.13 -0.03
CA CYS A 16 -6.65 2.58 -0.33
C CYS A 16 -6.77 1.13 -0.82
N MET A 17 -7.72 0.34 -0.32
CA MET A 17 -7.94 -1.03 -0.80
C MET A 17 -8.42 -1.06 -2.25
N LEU A 18 -9.32 -0.16 -2.62
CA LEU A 18 -9.72 0.04 -4.02
C LEU A 18 -8.54 0.43 -4.89
N GLY A 19 -7.64 1.28 -4.37
CA GLY A 19 -6.39 1.64 -5.03
C GLY A 19 -5.44 0.46 -5.21
N VAL A 20 -5.26 -0.39 -4.21
CA VAL A 20 -4.41 -1.60 -4.31
C VAL A 20 -4.91 -2.54 -5.41
N ILE A 21 -6.22 -2.81 -5.45
CA ILE A 21 -6.82 -3.63 -6.50
C ILE A 21 -6.63 -2.96 -7.88
N ALA A 22 -6.78 -1.63 -7.94
CA ALA A 22 -6.63 -0.87 -9.19
C ALA A 22 -5.21 -1.01 -9.75
N ILE A 23 -4.17 -0.90 -8.92
CA ILE A 23 -2.77 -1.00 -9.38
C ILE A 23 -2.54 -2.35 -10.04
N HIS A 24 -2.95 -3.45 -9.39
CA HIS A 24 -2.70 -4.79 -9.90
C HIS A 24 -3.49 -5.09 -11.18
N ILE A 25 -4.70 -4.54 -11.31
CA ILE A 25 -5.50 -4.67 -12.52
C ILE A 25 -5.00 -3.75 -13.64
N GLY A 26 -4.47 -2.58 -13.30
CA GLY A 26 -3.75 -1.71 -14.21
C GLY A 26 -2.54 -2.42 -14.82
N SER A 27 -1.78 -3.18 -14.00
CA SER A 27 -0.67 -3.99 -14.51
C SER A 27 -1.12 -5.12 -15.46
N ILE A 28 -2.36 -5.63 -15.35
CA ILE A 28 -2.93 -6.53 -16.36
C ILE A 28 -3.28 -5.79 -17.65
N ALA A 29 -3.70 -4.53 -17.58
CA ALA A 29 -3.96 -3.74 -18.78
C ALA A 29 -2.71 -3.55 -19.65
N LEU A 30 -1.51 -3.58 -19.05
CA LEU A 30 -0.23 -3.53 -19.75
C LEU A 30 0.08 -4.79 -20.58
N THR A 31 -0.60 -5.92 -20.35
CA THR A 31 -0.40 -7.13 -21.16
C THR A 31 -1.14 -7.08 -22.49
N ASN A 32 -2.02 -6.09 -22.67
CA ASN A 32 -2.67 -5.82 -23.95
C ASN A 32 -1.65 -5.24 -24.95
N PRO A 33 -1.54 -5.77 -26.18
CA PRO A 33 -0.66 -5.21 -27.22
C PRO A 33 -0.94 -3.74 -27.57
N TYR A 34 -2.18 -3.29 -27.38
CA TYR A 34 -2.62 -1.91 -27.61
C TYR A 34 -3.27 -1.37 -26.33
N PRO A 35 -2.48 -1.12 -25.28
CA PRO A 35 -3.02 -0.78 -23.98
C PRO A 35 -3.59 0.65 -24.00
N ASN A 36 -4.70 0.85 -23.31
CA ASN A 36 -5.26 2.19 -23.12
C ASN A 36 -4.45 2.94 -22.06
N ILE A 37 -3.57 3.85 -22.50
CA ILE A 37 -2.66 4.61 -21.64
C ILE A 37 -3.39 5.46 -20.58
N TRP A 38 -4.59 5.95 -20.87
CA TRP A 38 -5.38 6.73 -19.92
C TRP A 38 -5.96 5.85 -18.82
N LEU A 39 -6.41 4.64 -19.18
CA LEU A 39 -6.87 3.66 -18.20
C LEU A 39 -5.74 3.24 -17.26
N ILE A 40 -4.53 3.00 -17.79
CA ILE A 40 -3.33 2.71 -16.99
C ILE A 40 -2.97 3.91 -16.12
N GLY A 41 -3.04 5.14 -16.66
CA GLY A 41 -2.84 6.37 -15.90
C GLY A 41 -3.74 6.43 -14.65
N ILE A 42 -5.01 6.06 -14.77
CA ILE A 42 -5.95 6.07 -13.63
C ILE A 42 -5.70 4.88 -12.69
N LEU A 43 -5.70 3.66 -13.22
CA LEU A 43 -5.68 2.44 -12.41
C LEU A 43 -4.31 2.19 -11.78
N GLU A 44 -3.24 2.49 -12.50
CA GLU A 44 -1.89 2.17 -12.07
C GLU A 44 -1.14 3.39 -11.56
N ILE A 45 -1.06 4.48 -12.33
CA ILE A 45 -0.27 5.67 -11.93
C ILE A 45 -0.93 6.40 -10.76
N LEU A 46 -2.20 6.77 -10.89
CA LEU A 46 -2.91 7.54 -9.87
C LEU A 46 -3.32 6.72 -8.66
N SER A 47 -3.40 5.39 -8.73
CA SER A 47 -3.79 4.58 -7.56
C SER A 47 -2.61 4.14 -6.67
N ARG A 48 -1.37 4.36 -7.13
CA ARG A 48 -0.12 3.98 -6.46
C ARG A 48 0.12 4.65 -5.10
N TYR A 49 -0.57 5.75 -4.78
CA TYR A 49 -0.52 6.36 -3.44
C TYR A 49 -1.00 5.41 -2.33
N SER A 50 -1.85 4.43 -2.68
CA SER A 50 -2.50 3.54 -1.71
C SER A 50 -1.51 2.75 -0.85
N VAL A 51 -0.37 2.33 -1.40
CA VAL A 51 0.66 1.56 -0.67
C VAL A 51 1.33 2.42 0.42
N PRO A 52 1.94 3.59 0.13
CA PRO A 52 2.39 4.54 1.16
C PRO A 52 1.30 4.95 2.14
N ALA A 53 0.06 5.12 1.66
CA ALA A 53 -1.07 5.51 2.51
C ALA A 53 -1.39 4.46 3.58
N PHE A 54 -1.23 3.16 3.29
CA PHE A 54 -1.37 2.14 4.32
C PHE A 54 -0.29 2.22 5.41
N PHE A 55 0.95 2.60 5.08
CA PHE A 55 1.97 2.86 6.10
C PHE A 55 1.61 4.08 6.96
N PHE A 56 1.13 5.16 6.35
CA PHE A 56 0.61 6.32 7.06
C PHE A 56 -0.52 5.93 8.02
N LEU A 57 -1.56 5.24 7.53
CA LEU A 57 -2.72 4.83 8.33
C LEU A 57 -2.36 3.83 9.44
N SER A 58 -1.33 3.01 9.22
CA SER A 58 -0.79 2.10 10.22
C SER A 58 -0.09 2.87 11.34
N ALA A 59 0.87 3.74 11.01
CA ALA A 59 1.56 4.58 11.98
C ALA A 59 0.56 5.45 12.76
N PHE A 60 -0.35 6.08 12.03
CA PHE A 60 -1.39 6.93 12.59
C PHE A 60 -2.22 6.20 13.66
N GLY A 61 -2.77 5.03 13.32
CA GLY A 61 -3.54 4.22 14.26
C GLY A 61 -2.73 3.70 15.45
N LEU A 62 -1.41 3.54 15.31
CA LEU A 62 -0.53 3.09 16.40
C LEU A 62 -0.25 4.22 17.40
N PHE A 63 0.23 5.35 16.92
CA PHE A 63 0.61 6.49 17.76
C PHE A 63 -0.60 7.20 18.37
N TYR A 64 -1.78 7.11 17.74
CA TYR A 64 -3.01 7.61 18.32
C TYR A 64 -3.48 6.76 19.52
N ASN A 65 -3.38 5.43 19.43
CA ASN A 65 -3.81 4.52 20.49
C ASN A 65 -2.75 4.32 21.59
N HIS A 66 -1.47 4.52 21.27
CA HIS A 66 -0.34 4.42 22.20
C HIS A 66 0.48 5.71 22.17
N PRO A 67 -0.05 6.82 22.71
CA PRO A 67 0.62 8.10 22.69
C PRO A 67 1.99 8.04 23.39
N LEU A 68 2.86 9.00 23.09
CA LEU A 68 4.20 9.07 23.65
C LEU A 68 4.20 9.25 25.19
N THR A 69 3.12 9.82 25.74
CA THR A 69 2.96 10.13 27.16
C THR A 69 2.58 8.92 28.02
N GLN A 70 2.16 7.80 27.40
CA GLN A 70 1.77 6.59 28.12
C GLN A 70 2.92 5.58 28.19
N SER A 71 2.92 4.75 29.24
CA SER A 71 3.85 3.64 29.36
C SER A 71 3.68 2.67 28.18
N PHE A 72 4.80 2.23 27.63
CA PHE A 72 4.82 1.38 26.43
C PHE A 72 5.52 0.06 26.73
N SER A 73 4.74 -1.02 26.82
CA SER A 73 5.27 -2.38 26.91
C SER A 73 5.59 -2.90 25.51
N TYR A 74 6.87 -2.89 25.14
CA TYR A 74 7.32 -3.35 23.83
C TYR A 74 7.02 -4.84 23.60
N LEU A 75 7.19 -5.69 24.62
CA LEU A 75 6.98 -7.13 24.49
C LEU A 75 5.52 -7.49 24.23
N GLU A 76 4.58 -6.89 24.96
CA GLU A 76 3.15 -7.11 24.72
C GLU A 76 2.72 -6.59 23.35
N TYR A 77 3.23 -5.42 22.99
CA TYR A 77 3.02 -4.80 21.69
C TYR A 77 3.47 -5.72 20.55
N ILE A 78 4.74 -6.15 20.55
CA ILE A 78 5.31 -6.93 19.45
C ILE A 78 4.68 -8.31 19.38
N LYS A 79 4.38 -8.96 20.52
CA LYS A 79 3.67 -10.25 20.56
C LYS A 79 2.31 -10.18 19.87
N LYS A 80 1.53 -9.11 20.13
CA LYS A 80 0.23 -8.90 19.47
C LYS A 80 0.40 -8.67 17.97
N ARG A 81 1.40 -7.90 17.55
CA ARG A 81 1.63 -7.57 16.13
C ARG A 81 2.18 -8.75 15.33
N LEU A 82 3.13 -9.50 15.87
CA LEU A 82 3.60 -10.74 15.25
C LEU A 82 2.44 -11.72 15.10
N LYS A 83 1.61 -11.90 16.14
CA LYS A 83 0.44 -12.77 16.04
C LYS A 83 -0.52 -12.35 14.92
N THR A 84 -0.80 -11.05 14.80
CA THR A 84 -1.80 -10.51 13.86
C THR A 84 -1.30 -10.26 12.44
N VAL A 85 0.03 -10.24 12.22
CA VAL A 85 0.63 -9.95 10.90
C VAL A 85 1.58 -11.05 10.42
N LEU A 86 2.48 -11.56 11.28
CA LEU A 86 3.44 -12.60 10.88
C LEU A 86 2.72 -13.92 10.58
N ILE A 87 1.76 -14.33 11.40
CA ILE A 87 1.04 -15.60 11.18
C ILE A 87 0.26 -15.59 9.86
N PRO A 88 -0.58 -14.59 9.55
CA PRO A 88 -1.19 -14.48 8.22
C PRO A 88 -0.16 -14.42 7.10
N TYR A 89 0.93 -13.65 7.26
CA TYR A 89 1.97 -13.54 6.25
C TYR A 89 2.57 -14.91 5.93
N LEU A 90 2.94 -15.71 6.94
CA LEU A 90 3.49 -17.05 6.74
C LEU A 90 2.46 -17.97 6.09
N ALA A 91 1.22 -17.98 6.58
CA ALA A 91 0.16 -18.84 6.06
C ALA A 91 -0.15 -18.55 4.58
N TRP A 92 -0.32 -17.27 4.23
CA TRP A 92 -0.60 -16.85 2.86
C TRP A 92 0.60 -16.98 1.92
N SER A 93 1.81 -16.73 2.41
CA SER A 93 3.02 -16.98 1.61
C SER A 93 3.14 -18.45 1.23
N LEU A 94 2.95 -19.36 2.19
CA LEU A 94 2.99 -20.81 1.91
C LEU A 94 1.85 -21.24 0.98
N PHE A 95 0.63 -20.73 1.21
CA PHE A 95 -0.52 -20.97 0.33
C PHE A 95 -0.20 -20.55 -1.10
N TYR A 96 0.34 -19.35 -1.30
CA TYR A 96 0.62 -18.84 -2.64
C TYR A 96 1.81 -19.52 -3.31
N LEU A 97 2.83 -19.92 -2.56
CA LEU A 97 3.93 -20.74 -3.10
C LEU A 97 3.39 -22.08 -3.59
N LEU A 98 2.53 -22.74 -2.82
CA LEU A 98 1.87 -23.98 -3.24
C LEU A 98 0.95 -23.78 -4.44
N TYR A 99 0.14 -22.74 -4.42
CA TYR A 99 -0.76 -22.37 -5.53
C TYR A 99 0.03 -22.12 -6.82
N THR A 100 1.12 -21.36 -6.75
CA THR A 100 1.95 -21.06 -7.91
C THR A 100 2.68 -22.31 -8.39
N ALA A 101 3.31 -23.08 -7.49
CA ALA A 101 4.03 -24.31 -7.85
C ALA A 101 3.12 -25.35 -8.53
N THR A 102 1.85 -25.44 -8.11
CA THR A 102 0.88 -26.37 -8.70
C THR A 102 0.41 -25.92 -10.08
N ILE A 103 0.13 -24.63 -10.28
CA ILE A 103 -0.35 -24.09 -11.57
C ILE A 103 0.78 -23.99 -12.61
N SER A 104 1.97 -23.55 -12.20
CA SER A 104 3.11 -23.42 -13.12
C SER A 104 3.90 -24.72 -13.31
N HIS A 105 3.52 -25.79 -12.60
CA HIS A 105 4.26 -27.07 -12.54
C HIS A 105 5.72 -26.91 -12.08
N GLN A 106 6.04 -25.87 -11.32
CA GLN A 106 7.40 -25.56 -10.84
C GLN A 106 7.59 -25.96 -9.36
N VAL A 107 7.88 -27.24 -9.13
CA VAL A 107 8.12 -27.80 -7.77
C VAL A 107 9.33 -27.15 -7.08
N GLN A 108 10.26 -26.56 -7.83
CA GLN A 108 11.44 -25.87 -7.30
C GLN A 108 11.09 -24.72 -6.34
N LEU A 109 9.91 -24.11 -6.48
CA LEU A 109 9.42 -23.07 -5.57
C LEU A 109 9.17 -23.59 -4.13
N LEU A 110 8.99 -24.92 -3.98
CA LEU A 110 8.76 -25.59 -2.71
C LEU A 110 10.04 -26.12 -2.05
N TYR A 111 11.21 -25.89 -2.67
CA TYR A 111 12.48 -26.26 -2.05
C TYR A 111 12.73 -25.41 -0.80
N PRO A 112 13.31 -25.97 0.28
CA PRO A 112 13.46 -25.28 1.56
C PRO A 112 14.15 -23.90 1.46
N LEU A 113 15.19 -23.79 0.64
CA LEU A 113 15.90 -22.52 0.40
C LEU A 113 15.04 -21.51 -0.36
N ALA A 114 14.25 -21.95 -1.33
CA ALA A 114 13.34 -21.08 -2.09
C ALA A 114 12.20 -20.56 -1.21
N ILE A 115 11.66 -21.41 -0.34
CA ILE A 115 10.67 -21.01 0.68
C ILE A 115 11.30 -19.98 1.63
N LEU A 116 12.47 -20.26 2.20
CA LEU A 116 13.13 -19.34 3.13
C LEU A 116 13.42 -17.98 2.48
N LYS A 117 13.95 -17.98 1.26
CA LYS A 117 14.18 -16.77 0.47
C LYS A 117 12.89 -16.00 0.23
N SER A 118 11.81 -16.71 -0.12
CA SER A 118 10.50 -16.09 -0.37
C SER A 118 9.88 -15.50 0.90
N LEU A 119 10.04 -16.17 2.04
CA LEU A 119 9.58 -15.68 3.34
C LEU A 119 10.42 -14.51 3.86
N TRP A 120 11.71 -14.43 3.50
CA TRP A 120 12.57 -13.32 3.91
C TRP A 120 12.29 -12.05 3.12
N TYR A 121 12.18 -12.17 1.79
CA TYR A 121 12.02 -11.02 0.88
C TYR A 121 10.56 -10.74 0.45
N GLY A 122 9.58 -11.48 0.99
CA GLY A 122 8.17 -11.26 0.64
C GLY A 122 7.80 -11.69 -0.77
N LEU A 123 8.47 -12.70 -1.32
CA LEU A 123 8.32 -13.14 -2.72
C LEU A 123 7.20 -14.17 -2.92
N GLY A 124 6.48 -14.57 -1.86
CA GLY A 124 5.40 -15.55 -1.98
C GLY A 124 4.31 -15.12 -2.96
N MET A 125 3.98 -13.82 -2.98
CA MET A 125 3.19 -13.15 -4.02
C MET A 125 3.58 -11.68 -4.07
N TYR A 126 3.38 -11.05 -5.24
CA TYR A 126 3.79 -9.68 -5.53
C TYR A 126 3.29 -8.60 -4.56
N HIS A 127 2.24 -8.85 -3.77
CA HIS A 127 1.67 -7.89 -2.81
C HIS A 127 2.17 -8.11 -1.39
N LEU A 128 2.65 -9.32 -1.04
CA LEU A 128 2.94 -9.73 0.34
C LEU A 128 4.16 -9.04 0.95
N TYR A 129 5.06 -8.50 0.11
CA TYR A 129 6.19 -7.69 0.59
C TYR A 129 5.75 -6.54 1.51
N PHE A 130 4.55 -6.00 1.30
CA PHE A 130 4.00 -4.95 2.16
C PHE A 130 3.94 -5.40 3.63
N LEU A 131 3.58 -6.65 3.91
CA LEU A 131 3.57 -7.19 5.28
C LEU A 131 4.98 -7.32 5.87
N VAL A 132 5.98 -7.66 5.04
CA VAL A 132 7.39 -7.73 5.47
C VAL A 132 7.88 -6.35 5.93
N ILE A 133 7.68 -5.32 5.11
CA ILE A 133 8.04 -3.95 5.47
C ILE A 133 7.28 -3.50 6.73
N LEU A 134 5.99 -3.82 6.83
CA LEU A 134 5.18 -3.49 8.00
C LEU A 134 5.68 -4.17 9.28
N LEU A 135 6.11 -5.43 9.20
CA LEU A 135 6.74 -6.15 10.31
C LEU A 135 8.04 -5.48 10.75
N TRP A 136 8.88 -5.04 9.82
CA TRP A 136 10.08 -4.27 10.14
C TRP A 136 9.77 -2.95 10.84
N PHE A 137 8.74 -2.22 10.38
CA PHE A 137 8.26 -1.03 11.09
C PHE A 137 7.78 -1.36 12.51
N TYR A 138 7.12 -2.49 12.71
CA TYR A 138 6.65 -2.89 14.04
C TYR A 138 7.79 -3.31 14.96
N LEU A 139 8.78 -4.05 14.45
CA LEU A 139 9.97 -4.44 15.20
C LEU A 139 10.74 -3.21 15.69
N LEU A 140 10.88 -2.20 14.82
CA LEU A 140 11.63 -0.98 15.10
C LEU A 140 10.81 0.09 15.83
N MET A 141 9.65 -0.27 16.41
CA MET A 141 8.78 0.67 17.14
C MET A 141 9.50 1.50 18.23
N PRO A 142 10.42 0.95 19.05
CA PRO A 142 11.16 1.74 20.03
C PRO A 142 11.98 2.86 19.37
N VAL A 143 12.59 2.58 18.22
CA VAL A 143 13.37 3.56 17.44
C VAL A 143 12.45 4.66 16.91
N TRP A 144 11.27 4.30 16.39
CA TRP A 144 10.32 5.30 15.89
C TRP A 144 9.76 6.20 16.99
N ARG A 145 9.49 5.65 18.17
CA ARG A 145 9.07 6.44 19.34
C ARG A 145 10.15 7.44 19.74
N TYR A 146 11.41 6.98 19.78
CA TYR A 146 12.55 7.86 20.04
C TYR A 146 12.69 8.93 18.96
N LEU A 147 12.73 8.59 17.67
CA LEU A 147 12.83 9.58 16.60
C LEU A 147 11.69 10.60 16.63
N LEU A 148 10.46 10.18 16.97
CA LEU A 148 9.32 11.08 17.08
C LEU A 148 9.49 12.11 18.21
N THR A 149 10.14 11.77 19.34
CA THR A 149 10.41 12.78 20.38
C THR A 149 11.35 13.87 19.90
N TYR A 150 12.36 13.54 19.08
CA TYR A 150 13.23 14.54 18.44
C TYR A 150 12.49 15.37 17.39
N ILE A 151 11.71 14.71 16.52
CA ILE A 151 10.90 15.39 15.51
C ILE A 151 9.98 16.43 16.16
N ASN A 152 9.39 16.09 17.31
CA ASN A 152 8.45 16.96 18.02
C ASN A 152 9.10 18.21 18.65
N GLN A 153 10.43 18.25 18.80
CA GLN A 153 11.12 19.46 19.27
C GLN A 153 11.17 20.53 18.17
N TYR A 154 11.42 20.14 16.92
CA TYR A 154 11.57 21.06 15.78
C TYR A 154 10.81 20.56 14.54
N PRO A 155 9.48 20.36 14.62
CA PRO A 155 8.73 19.66 13.57
C PRO A 155 8.73 20.41 12.24
N ARG A 156 8.75 21.75 12.28
CA ARG A 156 8.75 22.61 11.08
C ARG A 156 10.04 22.47 10.25
N PHE A 157 11.13 22.02 10.86
CA PHE A 157 12.43 21.84 10.19
C PHE A 157 12.70 20.37 9.89
N ILE A 158 12.47 19.49 10.86
CA ILE A 158 12.80 18.07 10.73
C ILE A 158 11.86 17.37 9.75
N MET A 159 10.57 17.72 9.71
CA MET A 159 9.63 17.06 8.77
C MET A 159 9.95 17.36 7.29
N PRO A 160 10.17 18.62 6.87
CA PRO A 160 10.63 18.89 5.51
C PRO A 160 11.99 18.26 5.19
N LEU A 161 12.94 18.29 6.15
CA LEU A 161 14.25 17.65 5.97
C LEU A 161 14.12 16.14 5.75
N LEU A 162 13.26 15.48 6.52
CA LEU A 162 12.97 14.05 6.37
C LEU A 162 12.30 13.76 5.03
N PHE A 163 11.38 14.62 4.58
CA PHE A 163 10.75 14.50 3.26
C PHE A 163 11.80 14.56 2.15
N ILE A 164 12.62 15.61 2.14
CA ILE A 164 13.66 15.83 1.12
C ILE A 164 14.68 14.68 1.14
N SER A 165 15.15 14.29 2.34
CA SER A 165 16.06 13.15 2.49
C SER A 165 15.45 11.86 1.94
N ASN A 166 14.15 11.62 2.17
CA ASN A 166 13.49 10.42 1.66
C ASN A 166 13.30 10.47 0.13
N VAL A 167 12.99 11.64 -0.44
CA VAL A 167 12.94 11.85 -1.90
C VAL A 167 14.30 11.57 -2.53
N LEU A 168 15.39 12.11 -1.97
CA LEU A 168 16.74 11.88 -2.48
C LEU A 168 17.14 10.41 -2.39
N PHE A 169 16.86 9.76 -1.26
CA PHE A 169 17.11 8.34 -1.08
C PHE A 169 16.32 7.47 -2.08
N ASN A 170 15.03 7.78 -2.28
CA ASN A 170 14.19 7.05 -3.23
C ASN A 170 14.62 7.28 -4.67
N TYR A 171 15.02 8.50 -5.02
CA TYR A 171 15.58 8.81 -6.32
C TYR A 171 16.86 8.01 -6.57
N TYR A 172 17.81 8.05 -5.61
CA TYR A 172 19.03 7.25 -5.70
C TYR A 172 18.73 5.76 -5.85
N SER A 173 17.86 5.21 -4.99
CA SER A 173 17.56 3.78 -5.02
C SER A 173 16.81 3.34 -6.28
N SER A 174 15.93 4.18 -6.83
CA SER A 174 15.09 3.79 -7.99
C SER A 174 15.79 4.01 -9.33
N TYR A 175 16.63 5.05 -9.45
CA TYR A 175 17.20 5.46 -10.74
C TYR A 175 18.72 5.28 -10.85
N ILE A 176 19.45 5.23 -9.73
CA ILE A 176 20.93 5.19 -9.74
C ILE A 176 21.46 3.86 -9.21
N TRP A 177 20.80 3.25 -8.23
CA TRP A 177 21.29 2.06 -7.56
C TRP A 177 21.13 0.80 -8.43
N ILE A 178 22.19 0.45 -9.14
CA ILE A 178 22.26 -0.73 -10.01
C ILE A 178 22.59 -1.99 -9.20
N THR A 179 21.90 -3.09 -9.50
CA THR A 179 22.12 -4.40 -8.87
C THR A 179 23.27 -5.14 -9.58
N PRO A 180 24.38 -5.49 -8.90
CA PRO A 180 25.47 -6.25 -9.51
C PRO A 180 25.09 -7.73 -9.68
N ALA A 181 25.16 -8.26 -10.91
CA ALA A 181 24.67 -9.60 -11.26
C ALA A 181 25.33 -10.78 -10.51
N HIS A 182 26.61 -10.66 -10.14
CA HIS A 182 27.39 -11.76 -9.54
C HIS A 182 27.88 -11.47 -8.12
N SER A 183 27.09 -10.75 -7.33
CA SER A 183 27.43 -10.45 -5.93
C SER A 183 26.71 -11.38 -4.95
N PHE A 184 27.37 -11.71 -3.83
CA PHE A 184 26.71 -12.31 -2.66
C PHE A 184 25.50 -11.48 -2.19
N TRP A 185 25.58 -10.15 -2.35
CA TRP A 185 24.52 -9.21 -1.98
C TRP A 185 23.47 -9.00 -3.09
N HIS A 186 23.54 -9.76 -4.19
CA HIS A 186 22.63 -9.59 -5.33
C HIS A 186 21.17 -9.60 -4.89
N ASP A 187 20.74 -10.63 -4.15
CA ASP A 187 19.34 -10.74 -3.72
C ASP A 187 18.91 -9.59 -2.81
N ALA A 188 19.77 -9.19 -1.87
CA ALA A 188 19.48 -8.08 -0.96
C ALA A 188 19.32 -6.77 -1.74
N ILE A 189 20.17 -6.51 -2.72
CA ILE A 189 20.08 -5.30 -3.55
C ILE A 189 18.90 -5.39 -4.53
N ALA A 190 18.68 -6.55 -5.16
CA ALA A 190 17.59 -6.76 -6.11
C ALA A 190 16.22 -6.57 -5.47
N TYR A 191 16.02 -7.14 -4.27
CA TYR A 191 14.74 -7.09 -3.56
C TYR A 191 14.65 -5.96 -2.54
N ARG A 192 15.54 -4.95 -2.61
CA ARG A 192 15.57 -3.83 -1.65
C ARG A 192 14.22 -3.14 -1.45
N LEU A 193 13.43 -2.99 -2.52
CA LEU A 193 12.10 -2.37 -2.46
C LEU A 193 11.10 -3.16 -1.61
N ASN A 194 11.35 -4.45 -1.38
CA ASN A 194 10.43 -5.37 -0.68
C ASN A 194 10.64 -5.43 0.83
N TYR A 195 11.77 -4.96 1.35
CA TYR A 195 12.06 -5.03 2.79
C TYR A 195 12.66 -3.74 3.37
N LEU A 196 13.26 -2.88 2.54
CA LEU A 196 13.97 -1.71 3.03
C LEU A 196 12.98 -0.61 3.46
N ILE A 197 12.82 -0.47 4.77
CA ILE A 197 11.90 0.49 5.40
C ILE A 197 12.16 1.96 5.03
N PHE A 198 13.39 2.30 4.63
CA PHE A 198 13.77 3.68 4.32
C PHE A 198 12.95 4.27 3.18
N HIS A 199 12.40 3.45 2.29
CA HIS A 199 11.51 3.91 1.22
C HIS A 199 10.23 4.58 1.72
N TYR A 200 9.77 4.20 2.91
CA TYR A 200 8.52 4.65 3.50
C TYR A 200 8.71 5.34 4.85
N LEU A 201 9.96 5.69 5.21
CA LEU A 201 10.27 6.25 6.53
C LEU A 201 9.56 7.58 6.76
N PHE A 202 9.61 8.49 5.78
CA PHE A 202 8.93 9.78 5.89
C PHE A 202 7.42 9.58 6.06
N ILE A 203 6.79 8.76 5.21
CA ILE A 203 5.32 8.66 5.20
C ILE A 203 4.80 7.98 6.48
N PHE A 204 5.55 7.02 7.01
CA PHE A 204 5.24 6.39 8.29
C PHE A 204 5.35 7.39 9.45
N LEU A 205 6.47 8.12 9.55
CA LEU A 205 6.66 9.13 10.59
C LEU A 205 5.70 10.32 10.44
N PHE A 206 5.30 10.67 9.21
CA PHE A 206 4.26 11.65 8.94
C PHE A 206 2.91 11.20 9.50
N GLY A 207 2.55 9.92 9.36
CA GLY A 207 1.37 9.35 10.03
C GLY A 207 1.44 9.45 11.54
N ALA A 208 2.61 9.17 12.13
CA ALA A 208 2.83 9.31 13.57
C ALA A 208 2.73 10.77 14.05
N PHE A 209 3.30 11.71 13.29
CA PHE A 209 3.23 13.14 13.54
C PHE A 209 1.79 13.65 13.49
N VAL A 210 1.04 13.30 12.43
CA VAL A 210 -0.36 13.71 12.26
C VAL A 210 -1.23 13.13 13.38
N ALA A 211 -0.96 11.91 13.86
CA ALA A 211 -1.66 11.34 15.02
C ALA A 211 -1.37 12.10 16.31
N THR A 212 -0.11 12.50 16.54
CA THR A 212 0.32 13.22 17.75
C THR A 212 -0.30 14.61 17.81
N TYR A 213 -0.35 15.32 16.69
CA TYR A 213 -0.87 16.69 16.60
C TYR A 213 -2.25 16.77 15.96
N TRP A 214 -3.07 15.72 16.10
CA TRP A 214 -4.31 15.57 15.36
C TRP A 214 -5.23 16.80 15.39
N GLN A 215 -5.43 17.40 16.56
CA GLN A 215 -6.30 18.58 16.71
C GLN A 215 -5.77 19.81 15.94
N ILE A 216 -4.45 20.02 15.97
CA ILE A 216 -3.81 21.13 15.26
C ILE A 216 -3.89 20.90 13.75
N VAL A 217 -3.63 19.66 13.31
CA VAL A 217 -3.74 19.29 11.89
C VAL A 217 -5.17 19.46 11.41
N LEU A 218 -6.16 19.00 12.17
CA LEU A 218 -7.58 19.16 11.83
C LEU A 218 -7.94 20.64 11.64
N HIS A 219 -7.55 21.51 12.57
CA HIS A 219 -7.78 22.95 12.43
C HIS A 219 -7.10 23.54 11.19
N TRP A 220 -5.86 23.11 10.90
CA TRP A 220 -5.13 23.54 9.71
C TRP A 220 -5.80 23.09 8.42
N LEU A 221 -6.31 21.84 8.36
CA LEU A 221 -7.06 21.31 7.20
C LEU A 221 -8.31 22.16 6.92
N HIS A 222 -9.05 22.56 7.96
CA HIS A 222 -10.23 23.43 7.81
C HIS A 222 -9.87 24.81 7.22
N GLN A 223 -8.74 25.38 7.60
CA GLN A 223 -8.31 26.71 7.13
C GLN A 223 -7.74 26.70 5.72
N HIS A 224 -7.10 25.59 5.31
CA HIS A 224 -6.29 25.53 4.08
C HIS A 224 -6.92 24.69 2.97
N GLY A 225 -8.24 24.48 2.99
CA GLY A 225 -8.95 23.63 2.02
C GLY A 225 -8.67 23.97 0.54
N LYS A 226 -8.64 25.26 0.18
CA LYS A 226 -8.31 25.69 -1.20
C LYS A 226 -6.90 25.31 -1.60
N LEU A 227 -5.92 25.45 -0.69
CA LEU A 227 -4.54 25.05 -0.91
C LEU A 227 -4.44 23.54 -1.11
N LEU A 228 -5.19 22.75 -0.35
CA LEU A 228 -5.23 21.29 -0.48
C LEU A 228 -5.81 20.84 -1.82
N CYS A 229 -6.92 21.43 -2.26
CA CYS A 229 -7.49 21.16 -3.57
C CYS A 229 -6.52 21.55 -4.70
N PHE A 230 -5.88 22.72 -4.60
CA PHE A 230 -4.90 23.17 -5.57
C PHE A 230 -3.66 22.25 -5.60
N ALA A 231 -3.10 21.91 -4.44
CA ALA A 231 -1.98 21.00 -4.34
C ALA A 231 -2.31 19.63 -4.95
N GLN A 232 -3.50 19.09 -4.65
CA GLN A 232 -3.96 17.83 -5.23
C GLN A 232 -4.12 17.91 -6.75
N LEU A 233 -4.66 19.00 -7.27
CA LEU A 233 -4.78 19.21 -8.71
C LEU A 233 -3.40 19.25 -9.38
N VAL A 234 -2.49 20.08 -8.84
CA VAL A 234 -1.13 20.26 -9.37
C VAL A 234 -0.35 18.95 -9.35
N THR A 235 -0.39 18.19 -8.26
CA THR A 235 0.34 16.91 -8.20
C THR A 235 -0.31 15.83 -9.06
N THR A 236 -1.64 15.81 -9.20
CA THR A 236 -2.34 14.89 -10.11
C THR A 236 -1.96 15.17 -11.57
N VAL A 237 -2.02 16.44 -11.98
CA VAL A 237 -1.57 16.86 -13.31
C VAL A 237 -0.09 16.57 -13.48
N GLY A 238 0.74 16.82 -12.46
CA GLY A 238 2.16 16.51 -12.48
C GLY A 238 2.44 15.01 -12.68
N MET A 239 1.71 14.12 -12.02
CA MET A 239 1.83 12.66 -12.20
C MET A 239 1.48 12.23 -13.63
N ILE A 240 0.34 12.69 -14.15
CA ILE A 240 -0.10 12.35 -15.51
C ILE A 240 0.84 12.95 -16.56
N SER A 241 1.23 14.22 -16.41
CA SER A 241 2.16 14.89 -17.31
C SER A 241 3.55 14.26 -17.28
N ALA A 242 4.05 13.81 -16.12
CA ALA A 242 5.31 13.08 -16.05
C ALA A 242 5.22 11.72 -16.73
N TYR A 243 4.13 10.97 -16.50
CA TYR A 243 3.87 9.68 -17.12
C TYR A 243 3.79 9.79 -18.65
N LEU A 244 3.01 10.74 -19.18
CA LEU A 244 2.94 11.01 -20.62
C LEU A 244 4.25 11.60 -21.16
N GLY A 245 4.92 12.42 -20.36
CA GLY A 245 6.16 13.10 -20.70
C GLY A 245 7.30 12.14 -20.95
N VAL A 246 7.49 11.10 -20.12
CA VAL A 246 8.54 10.09 -20.37
C VAL A 246 8.25 9.25 -21.61
N MET A 247 6.98 8.97 -21.92
CA MET A 247 6.61 8.28 -23.16
C MET A 247 6.86 9.17 -24.38
N HIS A 248 6.55 10.46 -24.30
CA HIS A 248 6.73 11.38 -25.42
C HIS A 248 8.19 11.77 -25.65
N ALA A 249 8.90 12.16 -24.59
CA ALA A 249 10.26 12.71 -24.68
C ALA A 249 11.35 11.63 -24.72
N TRP A 250 11.15 10.51 -24.01
CA TRP A 250 12.15 9.42 -23.93
C TRP A 250 11.73 8.17 -24.71
N HIS A 251 10.59 8.21 -25.41
CA HIS A 251 10.05 7.10 -26.19
C HIS A 251 9.87 5.81 -25.40
N TYR A 252 9.59 5.95 -24.10
CA TYR A 252 9.32 4.79 -23.25
C TYR A 252 7.99 4.15 -23.64
N ASP A 253 7.98 2.82 -23.66
CA ASP A 253 6.74 2.07 -23.73
C ASP A 253 5.95 2.21 -22.41
N PRO A 254 4.64 1.86 -22.39
CA PRO A 254 3.81 2.02 -21.20
C PRO A 254 4.34 1.31 -19.94
N LEU A 255 4.98 0.15 -20.07
CA LEU A 255 5.54 -0.60 -18.95
C LEU A 255 6.75 0.13 -18.37
N SER A 256 7.69 0.56 -19.23
CA SER A 256 8.85 1.37 -18.82
C SER A 256 8.43 2.70 -18.18
N ALA A 257 7.39 3.36 -18.71
CA ALA A 257 6.86 4.59 -18.17
C ALA A 257 6.26 4.41 -16.76
N VAL A 258 5.51 3.31 -16.54
CA VAL A 258 4.95 2.94 -15.23
C VAL A 258 6.05 2.61 -14.21
N PHE A 259 7.13 1.94 -14.61
CA PHE A 259 8.27 1.69 -13.73
C PHE A 259 9.06 2.96 -13.41
N THR A 260 9.06 3.94 -14.30
CA THR A 260 9.77 5.21 -14.12
C THR A 260 8.98 6.18 -13.24
N ILE A 261 7.67 6.30 -13.48
CA ILE A 261 6.78 7.22 -12.75
C ILE A 261 5.90 6.41 -11.79
N HIS A 262 6.40 6.27 -10.56
CA HIS A 262 5.76 5.48 -9.50
C HIS A 262 5.69 6.27 -8.19
N GLN A 263 5.08 5.68 -7.14
CA GLN A 263 4.86 6.34 -5.85
C GLN A 263 6.14 6.79 -5.10
N LEU A 264 7.31 6.23 -5.44
CA LEU A 264 8.58 6.63 -4.83
C LEU A 264 9.35 7.65 -5.69
N SER A 265 8.87 7.95 -6.91
CA SER A 265 9.41 9.05 -7.71
C SER A 265 9.20 10.40 -7.00
N PRO A 266 9.98 11.45 -7.31
CA PRO A 266 9.83 12.75 -6.65
C PRO A 266 8.40 13.30 -6.73
N ILE A 267 7.79 13.26 -7.91
CA ILE A 267 6.39 13.68 -8.10
C ILE A 267 5.40 12.73 -7.42
N GLY A 268 5.69 11.42 -7.40
CA GLY A 268 4.89 10.41 -6.71
C GLY A 268 4.82 10.60 -5.20
N MET A 269 5.93 11.02 -4.58
CA MET A 269 5.96 11.34 -3.16
C MET A 269 5.12 12.59 -2.84
N CYS A 270 5.24 13.65 -3.65
CA CYS A 270 4.41 14.85 -3.53
C CYS A 270 2.92 14.52 -3.70
N TYR A 271 2.59 13.73 -4.73
CA TYR A 271 1.22 13.27 -5.00
C TYR A 271 0.63 12.43 -3.87
N THR A 272 1.44 11.56 -3.28
CA THR A 272 1.02 10.74 -2.14
C THR A 272 0.65 11.62 -0.93
N VAL A 273 1.50 12.59 -0.59
CA VAL A 273 1.26 13.50 0.54
C VAL A 273 0.03 14.36 0.29
N SER A 274 -0.09 14.95 -0.92
CA SER A 274 -1.26 15.76 -1.27
C SER A 274 -2.54 14.94 -1.21
N THR A 275 -2.51 13.69 -1.71
CA THR A 275 -3.69 12.81 -1.74
C THR A 275 -4.12 12.45 -0.32
N LEU A 276 -3.18 12.12 0.57
CA LEU A 276 -3.49 11.83 1.97
C LEU A 276 -4.15 13.02 2.68
N LEU A 277 -3.57 14.23 2.54
CA LEU A 277 -4.12 15.43 3.16
C LEU A 277 -5.45 15.85 2.54
N PHE A 278 -5.58 15.72 1.22
CA PHE A 278 -6.84 15.97 0.50
C PHE A 278 -7.93 15.01 0.97
N CYS A 279 -7.65 13.71 1.06
CA CYS A 279 -8.60 12.74 1.60
C CYS A 279 -9.00 13.11 3.03
N LEU A 280 -8.04 13.36 3.93
CA LEU A 280 -8.36 13.76 5.31
C LEU A 280 -9.25 15.01 5.36
N TYR A 281 -8.95 16.02 4.55
CA TYR A 281 -9.76 17.23 4.42
C TYR A 281 -11.19 16.93 3.94
N ILE A 282 -11.33 16.08 2.93
CA ILE A 282 -12.65 15.71 2.40
C ILE A 282 -13.47 14.95 3.45
N TRP A 283 -12.90 13.98 4.17
CA TRP A 283 -13.63 13.18 5.14
C TRP A 283 -13.90 13.91 6.47
N GLU A 284 -12.98 14.74 6.94
CA GLU A 284 -13.13 15.43 8.23
C GLU A 284 -13.82 16.79 8.10
N CYS A 285 -13.59 17.52 7.01
CA CYS A 285 -14.10 18.89 6.88
C CYS A 285 -15.42 18.98 6.11
N HIS A 286 -15.82 17.94 5.38
CA HIS A 286 -17.08 17.92 4.60
C HIS A 286 -18.04 16.86 5.13
N THR A 287 -19.33 17.08 4.87
CA THR A 287 -20.37 16.07 5.07
C THR A 287 -20.43 15.17 3.86
N PHE A 288 -20.25 13.87 4.06
CA PHE A 288 -20.35 12.90 2.99
C PHE A 288 -21.74 12.25 3.01
N PRO A 289 -22.31 11.89 1.84
CA PRO A 289 -23.53 11.11 1.79
C PRO A 289 -23.39 9.80 2.59
N SER A 290 -24.44 9.42 3.32
CA SER A 290 -24.44 8.24 4.19
C SER A 290 -24.10 6.94 3.44
N PHE A 291 -24.50 6.84 2.16
CA PHE A 291 -24.14 5.75 1.27
C PHE A 291 -22.63 5.58 1.14
N TRP A 292 -21.91 6.64 0.74
CA TRP A 292 -20.48 6.60 0.52
C TRP A 292 -19.71 6.34 1.81
N HIS A 293 -20.16 6.92 2.92
CA HIS A 293 -19.61 6.58 4.24
C HIS A 293 -19.74 5.09 4.55
N THR A 294 -20.94 4.53 4.40
CA THR A 294 -21.19 3.10 4.68
C THR A 294 -20.39 2.21 3.74
N PHE A 295 -20.27 2.58 2.47
CA PHE A 295 -19.50 1.85 1.46
C PHE A 295 -18.01 1.78 1.82
N PHE A 296 -17.37 2.93 2.06
CA PHE A 296 -15.95 2.96 2.40
C PHE A 296 -15.66 2.35 3.78
N GLN A 297 -16.57 2.51 4.74
CA GLN A 297 -16.43 1.89 6.06
C GLN A 297 -16.44 0.37 5.94
N ARG A 298 -17.40 -0.21 5.20
CA ARG A 298 -17.48 -1.66 4.98
C ARG A 298 -16.25 -2.21 4.28
N LEU A 299 -15.73 -1.49 3.27
CA LEU A 299 -14.47 -1.86 2.61
C LEU A 299 -13.27 -1.74 3.55
N GLY A 300 -13.24 -0.70 4.39
CA GLY A 300 -12.19 -0.48 5.39
C GLY A 300 -12.15 -1.59 6.45
N ASP A 301 -13.30 -2.00 6.97
CA ASP A 301 -13.43 -3.09 7.93
C ASP A 301 -12.98 -4.43 7.33
N ALA A 302 -13.26 -4.65 6.05
CA ALA A 302 -12.89 -5.83 5.28
C ALA A 302 -11.52 -5.74 4.61
N SER A 303 -10.75 -4.65 4.79
CA SER A 303 -9.59 -4.36 3.95
C SER A 303 -8.52 -5.44 4.06
N TYR A 304 -8.27 -5.96 5.26
CA TYR A 304 -7.20 -6.94 5.47
C TYR A 304 -7.47 -8.31 4.81
N PRO A 305 -8.64 -8.95 4.98
CA PRO A 305 -8.99 -10.13 4.19
C PRO A 305 -9.01 -9.88 2.67
N ILE A 306 -9.51 -8.72 2.22
CA ILE A 306 -9.50 -8.34 0.79
C ILE A 306 -8.06 -8.29 0.27
N TYR A 307 -7.15 -7.66 1.02
CA TYR A 307 -5.75 -7.58 0.68
C TYR A 307 -5.12 -8.97 0.50
N LEU A 308 -5.48 -9.95 1.32
CA LEU A 308 -4.89 -11.29 1.24
C LEU A 308 -5.43 -12.11 0.06
N ILE A 309 -6.73 -12.02 -0.24
CA ILE A 309 -7.40 -12.89 -1.23
C ILE A 309 -7.41 -12.33 -2.66
N HIS A 310 -7.40 -11.00 -2.85
CA HIS A 310 -7.61 -10.40 -4.18
C HIS A 310 -6.68 -10.93 -5.29
N PRO A 311 -5.40 -11.28 -5.04
CA PRO A 311 -4.52 -11.84 -6.07
C PRO A 311 -4.95 -13.21 -6.55
N LEU A 312 -5.56 -14.01 -5.68
CA LEU A 312 -6.13 -15.31 -6.06
C LEU A 312 -7.25 -15.11 -7.09
N PHE A 313 -8.19 -14.20 -6.80
CA PHE A 313 -9.28 -13.90 -7.72
C PHE A 313 -8.78 -13.22 -9.00
N LEU A 314 -7.75 -12.37 -8.90
CA LEU A 314 -7.09 -11.81 -10.07
C LEU A 314 -6.47 -12.90 -10.94
N SER A 315 -5.71 -13.83 -10.36
CA SER A 315 -5.10 -14.96 -11.08
C SER A 315 -6.14 -15.86 -11.73
N MET A 316 -7.26 -16.11 -11.08
CA MET A 316 -8.38 -16.86 -11.66
C MET A 316 -9.02 -16.09 -12.83
N GLY A 317 -9.27 -14.79 -12.66
CA GLY A 317 -9.85 -13.94 -13.69
C GLY A 317 -8.97 -13.80 -14.92
N THR A 318 -7.66 -13.59 -14.74
CA THR A 318 -6.70 -13.54 -15.85
C THR A 318 -6.48 -14.91 -16.49
N GLY A 319 -6.48 -15.99 -15.70
CA GLY A 319 -6.46 -17.36 -16.20
C GLY A 319 -7.65 -17.68 -17.11
N LEU A 320 -8.86 -17.22 -16.74
CA LEU A 320 -10.06 -17.34 -17.59
C LEU A 320 -9.92 -16.56 -18.89
N LEU A 321 -9.47 -15.30 -18.84
CA LEU A 321 -9.24 -14.52 -20.06
C LEU A 321 -8.25 -15.23 -21.00
N ASN A 322 -7.15 -15.75 -20.44
CA ASN A 322 -6.13 -16.48 -21.21
C ASN A 322 -6.68 -17.79 -21.79
N HIS A 323 -7.46 -18.55 -21.03
CA HIS A 323 -8.08 -19.80 -21.49
C HIS A 323 -9.02 -19.57 -22.69
N TYR A 324 -9.76 -18.47 -22.68
CA TYR A 324 -10.63 -18.08 -23.80
C TYR A 324 -9.94 -17.21 -24.86
N HIS A 325 -8.61 -17.01 -24.77
CA HIS A 325 -7.83 -16.16 -25.66
C HIS A 325 -8.38 -14.73 -25.80
N ILE A 326 -8.97 -14.20 -24.73
CA ILE A 326 -9.56 -12.85 -24.69
C ILE A 326 -8.47 -11.84 -24.35
N ILE A 327 -8.20 -10.93 -25.30
CA ILE A 327 -7.30 -9.79 -25.06
C ILE A 327 -7.94 -8.85 -24.03
N PRO A 328 -7.21 -8.42 -22.98
CA PRO A 328 -7.73 -7.59 -21.90
C PRO A 328 -7.93 -6.14 -22.36
N SER A 329 -8.97 -5.91 -23.16
CA SER A 329 -9.42 -4.57 -23.54
C SER A 329 -10.01 -3.81 -22.35
N THR A 330 -10.17 -2.49 -22.49
CA THR A 330 -10.68 -1.60 -21.43
C THR A 330 -11.94 -2.13 -20.75
N ARG A 331 -12.90 -2.67 -21.50
CA ARG A 331 -14.14 -3.23 -20.95
C ARG A 331 -13.88 -4.42 -20.00
N TYR A 332 -12.96 -5.32 -20.37
CA TYR A 332 -12.64 -6.49 -19.55
C TYR A 332 -11.81 -6.10 -18.34
N ILE A 333 -10.92 -5.12 -18.46
CA ILE A 333 -10.17 -4.58 -17.33
C ILE A 333 -11.12 -3.95 -16.29
N LEU A 334 -12.09 -3.14 -16.72
CA LEU A 334 -13.09 -2.56 -15.82
C LEU A 334 -14.00 -3.64 -15.21
N LEU A 335 -14.40 -4.63 -16.01
CA LEU A 335 -15.18 -5.77 -15.50
C LEU A 335 -14.40 -6.57 -14.45
N LEU A 336 -13.12 -6.85 -14.70
CA LEU A 336 -12.22 -7.49 -13.74
C LEU A 336 -12.10 -6.66 -12.47
N TYR A 337 -11.95 -5.34 -12.58
CA TYR A 337 -11.88 -4.43 -11.43
C TYR A 337 -13.09 -4.54 -10.52
N VAL A 338 -14.29 -4.43 -11.10
CA VAL A 338 -15.54 -4.54 -10.34
C VAL A 338 -15.71 -5.96 -9.78
N SER A 339 -15.45 -6.98 -10.60
CA SER A 339 -15.66 -8.38 -10.21
C SER A 339 -14.72 -8.81 -9.08
N ILE A 340 -13.43 -8.47 -9.17
CA ILE A 340 -12.44 -8.84 -8.14
C ILE A 340 -12.70 -8.08 -6.85
N THR A 341 -13.08 -6.80 -6.93
CA THR A 341 -13.48 -6.02 -5.75
C THR A 341 -14.68 -6.66 -5.06
N LEU A 342 -15.71 -7.03 -5.83
CA LEU A 342 -16.92 -7.64 -5.32
C LEU A 342 -16.65 -9.03 -4.72
N LEU A 343 -15.93 -9.91 -5.43
CA LEU A 343 -15.60 -11.25 -4.97
C LEU A 343 -14.75 -11.22 -3.70
N SER A 344 -13.75 -10.33 -3.65
CA SER A 344 -12.92 -10.15 -2.45
C SER A 344 -13.73 -9.64 -1.27
N TYR A 345 -14.66 -8.72 -1.49
CA TYR A 345 -15.55 -8.21 -0.45
C TYR A 345 -16.55 -9.28 0.03
N ILE A 346 -17.13 -10.07 -0.88
CA ILE A 346 -18.01 -11.19 -0.55
C ILE A 346 -17.25 -12.21 0.28
N TYR A 347 -16.03 -12.58 -0.13
CA TYR A 347 -15.15 -13.47 0.63
C TYR A 347 -14.95 -12.94 2.06
N ALA A 348 -14.55 -11.67 2.21
CA ALA A 348 -14.33 -11.07 3.52
C ALA A 348 -15.61 -11.03 4.38
N SER A 349 -16.75 -10.76 3.76
CA SER A 349 -18.05 -10.71 4.43
C SER A 349 -18.52 -12.07 4.91
N ILE A 350 -18.32 -13.12 4.11
CA ILE A 350 -18.60 -14.52 4.47
C ILE A 350 -17.69 -14.94 5.62
N LEU A 351 -16.40 -14.66 5.50
CA LEU A 351 -15.39 -14.98 6.51
C LEU A 351 -15.74 -14.37 7.88
N GLY A 352 -16.31 -13.16 7.90
CA GLY A 352 -16.77 -12.50 9.13
C GLY A 352 -18.00 -13.13 9.78
N LYS A 353 -18.79 -13.92 9.04
CA LYS A 353 -20.01 -14.59 9.53
C LYS A 353 -19.77 -16.04 9.96
N ILE A 354 -18.76 -16.71 9.42
CA ILE A 354 -18.48 -18.12 9.72
C ILE A 354 -17.78 -18.28 11.08
N SER A 355 -18.21 -19.27 11.86
CA SER A 355 -17.54 -19.72 13.06
C SER A 355 -16.31 -20.58 12.71
N LEU A 356 -15.17 -19.94 12.52
CA LEU A 356 -13.89 -20.61 12.29
C LEU A 356 -13.15 -20.89 13.62
N PRO A 357 -12.38 -21.99 13.70
CA PRO A 357 -11.40 -22.19 14.77
C PRO A 357 -10.47 -20.97 14.91
N SER A 358 -10.05 -20.68 16.14
CA SER A 358 -9.25 -19.48 16.46
C SER A 358 -7.98 -19.35 15.63
N PHE A 359 -7.32 -20.46 15.33
CA PHE A 359 -6.13 -20.48 14.46
C PHE A 359 -6.44 -20.10 13.01
N LEU A 360 -7.51 -20.67 12.41
CA LEU A 360 -7.89 -20.34 11.04
C LEU A 360 -8.39 -18.90 10.92
N ARG A 361 -9.13 -18.41 11.92
CA ARG A 361 -9.52 -17.00 11.98
C ARG A 361 -8.29 -16.10 12.01
N LEU A 362 -7.29 -16.46 12.79
CA LEU A 362 -6.04 -15.71 12.85
C LEU A 362 -5.31 -15.71 11.50
N CYS A 363 -5.18 -16.85 10.82
CA CYS A 363 -4.52 -16.93 9.51
C CYS A 363 -5.24 -16.13 8.42
N LEU A 364 -6.59 -16.11 8.42
CA LEU A 364 -7.40 -15.52 7.34
C LEU A 364 -7.82 -14.07 7.61
N GLN A 365 -7.90 -13.64 8.87
CA GLN A 365 -8.35 -12.30 9.28
C GLN A 365 -7.29 -11.48 10.02
N GLY A 366 -6.20 -12.11 10.47
CA GLY A 366 -5.22 -11.46 11.35
C GLY A 366 -5.81 -11.01 12.69
N LYS A 367 -6.93 -11.60 13.14
CA LYS A 367 -7.63 -11.22 14.38
C LYS A 367 -8.16 -12.42 15.13
#